data_AF-A0A660TU85-F1
#
_entry.id   AF-A0A660TU85-F1
#
_cell.length_a   1.000
_cell.length_b   1.000
_cell.length_c   1.000
_cell.angle_alpha   90.00
_cell.angle_beta   90.00
_cell.angle_gamma   90.00
#
_symmetry.space_group_name_H-M   'P 1'
#
loop_
_entity.id
_entity.type
_entity.pdbx_description
1 polymer ?
#
loop_
_entity_poly.entity_id
_entity_poly.type
_entity_poly.pdbx_seq_one_letter_code
_entity_poly.pdbx_strand_id
1 'polypeptide(L)'
;MVPIIIAIIVAGFIIVMVRRNKISNTPEYLRGKHLSKYIDEITGRSVWIASYKNAYGTGFVVEAFYADDDSVCEKALFRQVYGFMLYEDGKLSVVRRSYALDLLDKFVRKREEKKKLKKEDAQQSTEVENEEGEDKSSE
;
A
#
# COMPACT_ATOMS: atom_id res chain seq x y z
N MET A 1 9.68 -31.25 39.71
CA MET A 1 8.69 -30.15 39.72
C MET A 1 9.31 -28.80 39.37
N VAL A 2 10.38 -28.38 40.02
CA VAL A 2 11.09 -27.10 39.75
C VAL A 2 11.43 -26.86 38.26
N PRO A 3 11.98 -27.81 37.47
CA PRO A 3 12.29 -27.54 36.06
C PRO A 3 11.05 -27.31 35.18
N ILE A 4 9.91 -27.91 35.55
CA ILE A 4 8.64 -27.77 34.81
C ILE A 4 8.06 -26.36 35.02
N ILE A 5 8.13 -25.85 36.25
CA ILE A 5 7.66 -24.49 36.59
C ILE A 5 8.49 -23.43 35.83
N ILE A 6 9.81 -23.60 35.77
CA ILE A 6 10.70 -22.68 35.04
C ILE A 6 10.37 -22.68 33.55
N ALA A 7 10.11 -23.84 32.94
CA ALA A 7 9.73 -23.94 31.53
C ALA A 7 8.43 -23.19 31.22
N ILE A 8 7.43 -23.28 32.11
CA ILE A 8 6.14 -22.58 31.95
C ILE A 8 6.33 -21.06 32.02
N ILE A 9 7.15 -20.56 32.96
CA ILE A 9 7.42 -19.12 33.11
C ILE A 9 8.17 -18.58 31.88
N VAL A 10 9.17 -19.31 31.38
CA VAL A 10 9.92 -18.91 30.17
C VAL A 10 9.01 -18.89 28.94
N ALA A 11 8.16 -19.91 28.76
CA ALA A 11 7.19 -19.95 27.68
C ALA A 11 6.19 -18.78 27.76
N GLY A 12 5.68 -18.49 28.96
CA GLY A 12 4.81 -17.34 29.20
C GLY A 12 5.51 -16.01 28.88
N PHE A 13 6.77 -15.86 29.28
CA PHE A 13 7.54 -14.65 29.01
C PHE A 13 7.79 -14.44 27.51
N ILE A 14 8.12 -15.50 26.77
CA ILE A 14 8.29 -15.45 25.31
C ILE A 14 6.98 -15.04 24.62
N ILE A 15 5.85 -15.62 25.02
CA ILE A 15 4.52 -15.26 24.47
C ILE A 15 4.21 -13.78 24.70
N VAL A 16 4.50 -13.26 25.89
CA VAL A 16 4.29 -11.84 26.24
C VAL A 16 5.22 -10.94 25.42
N MET A 17 6.49 -11.31 25.28
CA MET A 17 7.48 -10.56 24.48
C MET A 17 7.07 -10.48 23.00
N VAL A 18 6.66 -11.61 22.41
CA VAL A 18 6.20 -11.66 21.01
C VAL A 18 4.94 -10.81 20.81
N ARG A 19 3.99 -10.83 21.77
CA ARG A 19 2.81 -9.95 21.73
C ARG A 19 3.16 -8.47 21.84
N ARG A 20 4.06 -8.08 22.75
CA ARG A 20 4.48 -6.68 22.90
C ARG A 20 5.25 -6.16 21.68
N ASN A 21 6.08 -7.00 21.05
CA ASN A 21 6.85 -6.58 19.89
C ASN A 21 5.96 -6.27 18.66
N LYS A 22 4.88 -7.06 18.45
CA LYS A 22 3.88 -6.79 17.41
C LYS A 22 3.14 -5.45 17.61
N ILE A 23 2.87 -5.06 18.86
CA ILE A 23 2.18 -3.81 19.19
C ILE A 23 3.10 -2.58 18.95
N SER A 24 4.42 -2.74 19.11
CA SER A 24 5.35 -1.61 19.02
C SER A 24 5.60 -1.11 17.59
N ASN A 25 5.58 -2.01 16.59
CA ASN A 25 5.78 -1.66 15.17
C ASN A 25 4.49 -1.29 14.41
N THR A 26 3.35 -1.30 15.10
CA THR A 26 2.08 -0.90 14.50
C THR A 26 1.86 0.59 14.75
N PRO A 27 1.64 1.42 13.71
CA PRO A 27 1.35 2.84 13.87
C PRO A 27 0.22 3.07 14.87
N GLU A 28 0.30 4.16 15.64
CA GLU A 28 -0.62 4.41 16.75
C GLU A 28 -2.10 4.45 16.29
N TYR A 29 -2.35 4.99 15.10
CA TYR A 29 -3.68 5.06 14.47
C TYR A 29 -4.25 3.69 14.03
N LEU A 30 -3.42 2.64 14.01
CA LEU A 30 -3.78 1.25 13.69
C LEU A 30 -3.85 0.33 14.91
N ARG A 31 -3.43 0.80 16.09
CA ARG A 31 -3.45 0.00 17.32
C ARG A 31 -4.87 -0.40 17.70
N GLY A 32 -5.05 -1.67 18.04
CA GLY A 32 -6.35 -2.22 18.42
C GLY A 32 -7.30 -2.52 17.25
N LYS A 33 -6.93 -2.17 16.00
CA LYS A 33 -7.67 -2.55 14.79
C LYS A 33 -7.27 -3.97 14.35
N HIS A 34 -8.14 -4.67 13.64
CA HIS A 34 -7.78 -5.93 13.00
C HIS A 34 -7.02 -5.63 11.70
N LEU A 35 -5.73 -5.98 11.67
CA LEU A 35 -4.83 -5.64 10.56
C LEU A 35 -4.47 -6.87 9.74
N SER A 36 -4.59 -6.74 8.42
CA SER A 36 -4.10 -7.72 7.46
C SER A 36 -3.13 -7.04 6.48
N LYS A 37 -1.96 -7.63 6.26
CA LYS A 37 -0.97 -7.12 5.30
C LYS A 37 -1.16 -7.79 3.94
N TYR A 38 -1.18 -7.00 2.88
CA TYR A 38 -1.21 -7.47 1.51
C TYR A 38 -0.17 -6.73 0.66
N ILE A 39 0.06 -7.24 -0.54
CA ILE A 39 0.80 -6.54 -1.59
C ILE A 39 -0.24 -6.07 -2.60
N ASP A 40 -0.21 -4.79 -2.91
CA ASP A 40 -1.03 -4.21 -3.97
C ASP A 40 -0.41 -4.54 -5.34
N GLU A 41 -1.13 -5.27 -6.16
CA GLU A 41 -0.73 -5.67 -7.51
C GLU A 41 -0.67 -4.46 -8.48
N ILE A 42 -1.35 -3.35 -8.17
CA ILE A 42 -1.33 -2.15 -9.01
C ILE A 42 -0.03 -1.37 -8.83
N THR A 43 0.32 -1.07 -7.58
CA THR A 43 1.48 -0.24 -7.25
C THR A 43 2.74 -1.02 -6.90
N GLY A 44 2.61 -2.31 -6.55
CA GLY A 44 3.68 -3.14 -6.03
C GLY A 44 4.05 -2.85 -4.57
N ARG A 45 3.27 -1.99 -3.89
CA ARG A 45 3.57 -1.56 -2.52
C ARG A 45 2.89 -2.45 -1.49
N SER A 46 3.48 -2.53 -0.30
CA SER A 46 2.85 -3.18 0.85
C SER A 46 1.69 -2.33 1.36
N VAL A 47 0.54 -2.95 1.63
CA VAL A 47 -0.67 -2.27 2.13
C VAL A 47 -1.15 -2.96 3.39
N TRP A 48 -1.49 -2.16 4.39
CA TRP A 48 -2.23 -2.57 5.57
C TRP A 48 -3.71 -2.33 5.36
N ILE A 49 -4.52 -3.39 5.48
CA ILE A 49 -5.98 -3.27 5.56
C ILE A 49 -6.37 -3.36 7.02
N ALA A 50 -6.95 -2.27 7.53
CA ALA A 50 -7.46 -2.16 8.87
C ALA A 50 -8.99 -2.30 8.87
N SER A 51 -9.49 -3.28 9.62
CA SER A 51 -10.92 -3.45 9.86
C SER A 51 -11.23 -3.18 11.32
N TYR A 52 -12.21 -2.32 11.58
CA TYR A 52 -12.62 -1.96 12.94
C TYR A 52 -14.10 -1.60 13.00
N LYS A 53 -14.67 -1.74 14.20
CA LYS A 53 -16.05 -1.34 14.46
C LYS A 53 -16.12 0.18 14.56
N ASN A 54 -17.05 0.80 13.86
CA ASN A 54 -17.29 2.23 13.96
C ASN A 54 -17.65 2.60 15.42
N ALA A 55 -17.05 3.67 15.95
CA ALA A 55 -17.33 4.19 17.28
C ALA A 55 -18.82 4.51 17.50
N TYR A 56 -19.54 4.86 16.42
CA TYR A 56 -20.96 5.21 16.43
C TYR A 56 -21.92 4.01 16.23
N GLY A 57 -21.40 2.79 16.20
CA GLY A 57 -22.16 1.62 16.64
C GLY A 57 -22.85 0.74 15.60
N THR A 58 -22.89 1.06 14.31
CA THR A 58 -23.70 0.28 13.34
C THR A 58 -22.96 -0.34 12.15
N GLY A 59 -21.63 -0.24 12.05
CA GLY A 59 -20.90 -0.80 10.91
C GLY A 59 -19.44 -1.14 11.17
N PHE A 60 -18.89 -1.98 10.28
CA PHE A 60 -17.45 -2.21 10.16
C PHE A 60 -16.90 -1.24 9.11
N VAL A 61 -15.83 -0.55 9.47
CA VAL A 61 -15.07 0.31 8.56
C VAL A 61 -13.85 -0.45 8.12
N VAL A 62 -13.56 -0.40 6.82
CA VAL A 62 -12.34 -0.95 6.23
C VAL A 62 -11.53 0.19 5.64
N GLU A 63 -10.34 0.40 6.16
CA GLU A 63 -9.38 1.40 5.68
C GLU A 63 -8.13 0.70 5.16
N ALA A 64 -7.56 1.22 4.09
CA ALA A 64 -6.31 0.73 3.53
C ALA A 64 -5.24 1.83 3.61
N PHE A 65 -4.04 1.46 4.05
CA PHE A 65 -2.89 2.36 4.20
C PHE A 65 -1.65 1.74 3.58
N TYR A 66 -0.83 2.53 2.89
CA TYR A 66 0.47 2.07 2.41
C TYR A 66 1.41 1.88 3.60
N ALA A 67 2.08 0.73 3.65
CA ALA A 67 2.94 0.37 4.78
C ALA A 67 4.25 1.16 4.84
N ASP A 68 4.61 1.86 3.76
CA ASP A 68 5.88 2.60 3.68
C ASP A 68 5.76 4.04 4.18
N ASP A 69 4.62 4.70 3.93
CA ASP A 69 4.40 6.13 4.18
C ASP A 69 3.11 6.45 4.95
N ASP A 70 2.38 5.43 5.42
CA ASP A 70 1.12 5.55 6.15
C ASP A 70 0.00 6.29 5.38
N SER A 71 0.18 6.54 4.07
CA SER A 71 -0.79 7.26 3.27
C SER A 71 -2.03 6.41 2.97
N VAL A 72 -3.19 7.04 2.91
CA VAL A 72 -4.47 6.36 2.61
C VAL A 72 -4.43 5.83 1.19
N CYS A 73 -4.73 4.54 1.01
CA CYS A 73 -4.90 3.94 -0.30
C CYS A 73 -6.34 4.17 -0.75
N GLU A 74 -6.56 4.88 -1.85
CA GLU A 74 -7.90 5.02 -2.44
C GLU A 74 -8.34 3.74 -3.15
N LYS A 75 -7.40 3.07 -3.81
CA LYS A 75 -7.63 1.87 -4.60
C LYS A 75 -6.45 0.92 -4.52
N ALA A 76 -6.72 -0.35 -4.22
CA ALA A 76 -5.71 -1.39 -4.15
C ALA A 76 -6.27 -2.75 -4.57
N LEU A 77 -5.50 -3.50 -5.34
CA LEU A 77 -5.89 -4.81 -5.83
C LEU A 77 -4.99 -5.88 -5.23
N PHE A 78 -5.59 -6.88 -4.60
CA PHE A 78 -4.88 -7.94 -3.91
C PHE A 78 -5.16 -9.29 -4.56
N ARG A 79 -4.12 -10.10 -4.72
CA ARG A 79 -4.26 -11.50 -5.11
C ARG A 79 -4.55 -12.36 -3.88
N GLN A 80 -5.57 -13.20 -3.98
CA GLN A 80 -5.87 -14.26 -3.02
C GLN A 80 -5.67 -15.64 -3.66
N VAL A 81 -5.59 -16.68 -2.83
CA VAL A 81 -5.42 -18.08 -3.26
C VAL A 81 -6.43 -18.47 -4.36
N TYR A 82 -7.67 -18.00 -4.25
CA TYR A 82 -8.77 -18.37 -5.16
C TYR A 82 -9.28 -17.22 -6.04
N GLY A 83 -8.63 -16.05 -6.06
CA GLY A 83 -9.14 -14.91 -6.81
C GLY A 83 -8.45 -13.59 -6.54
N PHE A 84 -9.21 -12.51 -6.70
CA PHE A 84 -8.74 -11.15 -6.47
C PHE A 84 -9.70 -10.42 -5.53
N MET A 85 -9.15 -9.60 -4.64
CA MET A 85 -9.92 -8.64 -3.87
C MET A 85 -9.55 -7.24 -4.32
N LEU A 86 -10.55 -6.39 -4.51
CA LEU A 86 -10.38 -4.98 -4.78
C LEU A 86 -10.84 -4.19 -3.57
N TYR A 87 -9.96 -3.34 -3.07
CA TYR A 87 -10.31 -2.24 -2.20
C TYR A 87 -10.52 -0.98 -3.05
N GLU A 88 -11.66 -0.33 -2.87
CA GLU A 88 -12.00 0.94 -3.52
C GLU A 88 -12.91 1.73 -2.56
N ASP A 89 -12.50 2.96 -2.21
CA ASP A 89 -13.27 3.93 -1.42
C ASP A 89 -13.88 3.36 -0.13
N GLY A 90 -13.07 2.71 0.71
CA GLY A 90 -13.55 2.16 1.99
C GLY A 90 -14.26 0.81 1.89
N LYS A 91 -14.37 0.24 0.69
CA LYS A 91 -15.06 -1.03 0.45
C LYS A 91 -14.11 -2.09 -0.08
N LEU A 92 -14.07 -3.24 0.60
CA LEU A 92 -13.38 -4.42 0.12
C LEU A 92 -14.38 -5.35 -0.58
N SER A 93 -14.07 -5.75 -1.82
CA SER A 93 -14.94 -6.60 -2.63
C SER A 93 -14.13 -7.69 -3.33
N VAL A 94 -14.73 -8.88 -3.48
CA VAL A 94 -14.13 -9.95 -4.30
C VAL A 94 -14.49 -9.69 -5.76
N VAL A 95 -13.48 -9.65 -6.62
CA VAL A 95 -13.65 -9.36 -8.05
C VAL A 95 -13.25 -10.55 -8.91
N ARG A 96 -13.87 -10.66 -10.09
CA ARG A 96 -13.53 -11.68 -11.08
C ARG A 96 -12.12 -11.44 -11.63
N ARG A 97 -11.43 -12.53 -11.95
CA ARG A 97 -10.09 -12.49 -12.55
C ARG A 97 -10.02 -11.63 -13.81
N SER A 98 -11.01 -11.72 -14.70
CA SER A 98 -11.04 -10.91 -15.93
C SER A 98 -11.04 -9.40 -15.63
N TYR A 99 -11.84 -8.98 -14.66
CA TYR A 99 -11.90 -7.58 -14.23
C TYR A 99 -10.61 -7.12 -13.55
N ALA A 100 -10.01 -7.97 -12.72
CA ALA A 100 -8.73 -7.69 -12.08
C ALA A 100 -7.60 -7.48 -13.10
N LEU A 101 -7.54 -8.32 -14.14
CA LEU A 101 -6.55 -8.20 -15.21
C LEU A 101 -6.77 -6.96 -16.08
N ASP A 102 -8.03 -6.62 -16.40
CA ASP A 102 -8.37 -5.39 -17.13
C ASP A 102 -7.96 -4.13 -16.34
N LEU A 103 -8.16 -4.13 -15.02
CA LEU A 103 -7.69 -3.05 -14.15
C LEU A 103 -6.16 -2.92 -14.20
N LEU A 104 -5.43 -4.02 -14.08
CA LEU A 104 -3.97 -4.00 -14.14
C LEU A 104 -3.47 -3.45 -15.48
N ASP A 105 -4.06 -3.88 -16.60
CA ASP A 105 -3.69 -3.39 -17.94
C ASP A 105 -3.94 -1.88 -18.07
N LYS A 106 -5.09 -1.38 -17.59
CA LYS A 106 -5.39 0.07 -17.56
C LYS A 106 -4.36 0.87 -16.77
N PHE A 107 -3.92 0.35 -15.62
CA PHE A 107 -2.91 1.03 -14.81
C PHE A 107 -1.53 1.04 -15.47
N VAL A 108 -1.15 -0.06 -16.14
CA VAL A 108 0.10 -0.12 -16.91
C VAL A 108 0.09 0.91 -18.03
N ARG A 109 -0.96 0.96 -18.85
CA ARG A 109 -1.10 1.94 -19.94
C ARG A 109 -1.05 3.38 -19.44
N LYS A 110 -1.79 3.70 -18.38
CA LYS A 110 -1.78 5.04 -17.77
C LYS A 110 -0.38 5.44 -17.27
N ARG A 111 0.40 4.47 -16.78
CA ARG A 111 1.78 4.71 -16.34
C ARG A 111 2.71 4.98 -17.52
N GLU A 112 2.52 4.28 -18.64
CA GLU A 112 3.28 4.50 -19.87
C GLU A 112 2.96 5.85 -20.50
N GLU A 113 1.68 6.24 -20.56
CA GLU A 113 1.25 7.57 -21.04
C GLU A 113 1.89 8.70 -20.24
N LYS A 114 1.85 8.62 -18.90
CA LYS A 114 2.52 9.60 -18.03
C LYS A 114 4.04 9.65 -18.25
N LYS A 115 4.67 8.52 -18.58
CA LYS A 115 6.11 8.49 -18.89
C LYS A 115 6.42 9.14 -20.25
N LYS A 116 5.53 8.98 -21.24
CA LYS A 116 5.68 9.63 -22.55
C LYS A 116 5.58 11.15 -22.42
N LEU A 117 4.54 11.64 -21.74
CA LEU A 117 4.35 13.08 -21.46
C LEU A 117 5.57 13.70 -20.79
N LYS A 118 6.09 13.07 -19.74
CA LYS A 118 7.31 13.58 -19.06
C LYS A 118 8.56 13.63 -19.96
N LYS A 119 8.66 12.77 -20.97
CA LYS A 119 9.78 12.80 -21.92
C LYS A 119 9.59 13.90 -22.95
N GLU A 120 8.36 14.12 -23.41
CA GLU A 120 8.01 15.22 -24.32
C GLU A 120 8.27 16.58 -23.63
N ASP A 121 7.80 16.77 -22.39
CA ASP A 121 8.05 17.99 -21.61
C ASP A 121 9.55 18.25 -21.39
N ALA A 122 10.33 17.20 -21.14
CA ALA A 122 11.79 17.30 -20.96
C ALA A 122 12.53 17.64 -22.26
N GLN A 123 12.09 17.09 -23.41
CA GLN A 123 12.67 17.42 -24.72
C GLN A 123 12.33 18.86 -25.12
N GLN A 124 11.11 19.30 -24.91
CA GLN A 124 10.68 20.66 -25.22
C GLN A 124 11.41 21.71 -24.36
N SER A 125 11.66 21.39 -23.09
CA SER A 125 12.45 22.25 -22.20
C SER A 125 13.93 22.35 -22.62
N THR A 126 14.47 21.30 -23.26
CA THR A 126 15.86 21.26 -23.74
C THR A 126 16.02 21.96 -25.09
N GLU A 127 14.99 21.96 -25.95
CA GLU A 127 15.00 22.71 -27.21
C GLU A 127 14.95 24.23 -26.99
N VAL A 128 14.17 24.71 -26.01
CA VAL A 128 14.10 26.15 -25.67
C VAL A 128 15.42 26.68 -25.10
N GLU A 129 16.16 25.89 -24.32
CA GLU A 129 17.50 26.29 -23.82
C GLU A 129 18.57 26.38 -24.93
N ASN A 130 18.44 25.59 -26.00
CA ASN A 130 19.40 25.63 -27.11
C ASN A 130 19.15 26.79 -28.09
N GLU A 131 17.90 27.22 -28.27
CA GLU A 131 17.59 28.37 -29.15
C GLU A 131 17.99 29.73 -28.53
N GLU A 132 18.00 29.88 -27.19
CA GLU A 132 18.47 31.12 -26.52
C GLU A 132 20.00 31.26 -26.45
N GLY A 133 20.76 30.19 -26.74
CA GLY A 133 22.22 30.17 -26.68
C GLY A 133 22.94 30.57 -27.98
N GLU A 134 22.23 30.63 -29.11
CA GLU A 134 22.82 30.72 -30.45
C GLU A 134 22.80 32.14 -31.08
N ASP A 135 22.66 33.20 -30.27
CA ASP A 135 22.54 34.59 -30.80
C ASP A 135 23.56 35.60 -30.22
N LYS A 136 24.72 35.14 -29.71
CA LYS A 136 25.83 36.03 -29.31
C LYS A 136 27.22 35.48 -29.64
N SER A 137 27.56 35.37 -30.92
CA SER A 137 28.97 35.30 -31.33
C SER A 137 29.14 35.62 -32.82
N SER A 138 28.82 36.84 -33.23
CA SER A 138 29.30 37.37 -34.52
C SER A 138 29.38 38.90 -34.46
N GLU A 139 30.45 39.43 -33.86
CA GLU A 139 31.01 40.76 -34.20
C GLU A 139 32.46 40.85 -33.73
#